data_AF-A0A1P8JT73-F1
#
_entry.id   AF-A0A1P8JT73-F1
#
_cell.length_a   1.000
_cell.length_b   1.000
_cell.length_c   1.000
_cell.angle_alpha   90.00
_cell.angle_beta   90.00
_cell.angle_gamma   90.00
#
_symmetry.space_group_name_H-M   'P 1'
#
loop_
_entity.id
_entity.type
_entity.pdbx_description
1 polymer ?
#
loop_
_entity_poly.entity_id
_entity_poly.type
_entity_poly.pdbx_seq_one_letter_code
_entity_poly.pdbx_strand_id
1 'polypeptide(L)'
;MSPATDPAADRQVIHIHPAAPVKPAFGTPCNGCGVCCLSAPCPVGMLVSRRRSGACSALVWEADDSLYRCGMVRDPLSQLGWRDAPRGWSAWLGRRMRRWIAAGEGCDADVSVERPG
;
A
#
# COMPACT_ATOMS: atom_id res chain seq x y z
N MET A 1 28.45 9.71 16.47
CA MET A 1 27.25 10.48 16.86
C MET A 1 26.02 9.78 16.27
N SER A 2 25.23 9.10 17.10
CA SER A 2 23.88 8.69 16.72
C SER A 2 22.97 9.92 16.77
N PRO A 3 22.12 10.20 15.76
CA PRO A 3 21.10 11.22 15.92
C PRO A 3 20.12 10.76 17.00
N ALA A 4 19.82 11.66 17.94
CA ALA A 4 18.75 11.44 18.90
C ALA A 4 17.42 11.36 18.12
N THR A 5 16.76 10.20 18.18
CA THR A 5 15.40 10.04 17.66
C THR A 5 14.46 10.85 18.53
N ASP A 6 13.88 11.89 17.93
CA ASP A 6 12.86 12.72 18.57
C ASP A 6 11.59 11.86 18.76
N PRO A 7 11.08 11.63 19.99
CA PRO A 7 9.94 10.72 20.22
C PRO A 7 8.63 11.20 19.54
N ALA A 8 8.56 12.46 19.12
CA ALA A 8 7.45 12.98 18.31
C ALA A 8 7.56 12.60 16.82
N ALA A 9 8.74 12.21 16.33
CA ALA A 9 8.96 11.82 14.94
C ALA A 9 8.49 10.37 14.63
N ASP A 10 8.16 9.58 15.65
CA ASP A 10 7.72 8.18 15.52
C ASP A 10 6.19 8.04 15.38
N ARG A 11 5.45 9.16 15.44
CA ARG A 11 4.00 9.19 15.33
C ARG A 11 3.57 9.97 14.09
N GLN A 12 2.72 9.36 13.29
CA GLN A 12 2.14 9.97 12.09
C GLN A 12 0.62 9.80 12.09
N VAL A 13 -0.09 10.80 11.55
CA VAL A 13 -1.53 10.71 11.34
C VAL A 13 -1.78 10.29 9.90
N ILE A 14 -2.51 9.19 9.71
CA ILE A 14 -3.01 8.74 8.42
C ILE A 14 -4.53 8.87 8.38
N HIS A 15 -5.06 9.25 7.22
CA HIS A 15 -6.49 9.21 6.97
C HIS A 15 -6.85 7.86 6.35
N ILE A 16 -7.63 7.08 7.08
CA ILE A 16 -8.08 5.74 6.68
C ILE A 16 -9.61 5.72 6.63
N HIS A 17 -10.16 5.02 5.65
CA HIS A 17 -11.60 4.84 5.56
C HIS A 17 -12.11 4.07 6.80
N PRO A 18 -13.20 4.51 7.46
CA PRO A 18 -13.65 3.91 8.72
C PRO A 18 -14.05 2.44 8.58
N ALA A 19 -14.56 2.04 7.41
CA ALA A 19 -14.92 0.66 7.11
C ALA A 19 -13.73 -0.24 6.74
N ALA A 20 -12.51 0.30 6.64
CA ALA A 20 -11.34 -0.50 6.29
C ALA A 20 -11.06 -1.57 7.35
N PRO A 21 -10.63 -2.78 6.93
CA PRO A 21 -10.35 -3.86 7.87
C PRO A 21 -9.20 -3.46 8.79
N VAL A 22 -9.21 -4.02 10.00
CA VAL A 22 -8.12 -3.82 10.96
C VAL A 22 -6.80 -4.32 10.39
N LYS A 23 -5.68 -3.70 10.79
CA LYS A 23 -4.35 -4.16 10.40
C LYS A 23 -4.21 -5.63 10.81
N PRO A 24 -3.81 -6.52 9.88
CA PRO A 24 -3.65 -7.92 10.20
C PRO A 24 -2.39 -8.11 11.06
N ALA A 25 -2.31 -9.23 11.78
CA ALA A 25 -1.15 -9.53 12.61
C ALA A 25 0.13 -9.67 11.75
N PHE A 26 1.29 -9.44 12.36
CA PHE A 26 2.57 -9.61 11.66
C PHE A 26 2.69 -11.02 11.07
N GLY A 27 3.20 -11.12 9.84
CA GLY A 27 3.35 -12.38 9.11
C GLY A 27 2.05 -12.93 8.50
N THR A 28 0.87 -12.37 8.80
CA THR A 28 -0.39 -12.83 8.20
C THR A 28 -0.67 -12.14 6.85
N PRO A 29 -1.39 -12.79 5.92
CA PRO A 29 -1.64 -12.24 4.59
C PRO A 29 -2.24 -10.82 4.61
N CYS A 30 -1.83 -9.99 3.66
CA CYS A 30 -2.42 -8.66 3.47
C CYS A 30 -3.92 -8.77 3.20
N ASN A 31 -4.72 -8.13 4.06
CA ASN A 31 -6.19 -8.10 3.97
C ASN A 31 -6.74 -6.82 3.31
N GLY A 32 -5.87 -5.92 2.85
CA GLY A 32 -6.28 -4.63 2.29
C GLY A 32 -6.63 -3.56 3.34
N CYS A 33 -6.05 -3.61 4.55
CA CYS A 33 -6.25 -2.55 5.56
C CYS A 33 -5.74 -1.16 5.11
N GLY A 34 -4.79 -1.09 4.18
CA GLY A 34 -4.25 0.17 3.66
C GLY A 34 -3.24 0.88 4.57
N VAL A 35 -3.05 0.44 5.82
CA VAL A 35 -2.18 1.12 6.81
C VAL A 35 -0.78 1.39 6.27
N CYS A 36 -0.05 0.37 5.82
CA CYS A 36 1.31 0.56 5.31
C CYS A 36 1.35 1.46 4.06
N CYS A 37 0.38 1.32 3.16
CA CYS A 37 0.31 2.10 1.92
C CYS A 37 -0.08 3.57 2.15
N LEU A 38 -0.85 3.86 3.20
CA LEU A 38 -1.21 5.23 3.60
C LEU A 38 -0.08 5.93 4.35
N SER A 39 0.71 5.17 5.11
CA SER A 39 1.90 5.67 5.81
C SER A 39 3.04 6.02 4.86
N ALA A 40 3.41 5.09 3.97
CA ALA A 40 4.50 5.31 3.01
C ALA A 40 4.33 4.45 1.74
N PRO A 41 4.82 4.92 0.59
CA PRO A 41 4.85 4.10 -0.60
C PRO A 41 5.89 2.97 -0.46
N CYS A 42 5.54 1.76 -0.89
CA CYS A 42 6.53 0.68 -1.07
C CYS A 42 7.49 1.01 -2.23
N PRO A 43 8.61 0.28 -2.43
CA PRO A 43 9.55 0.57 -3.52
C PRO A 43 8.90 0.68 -4.92
N VAL A 44 7.90 -0.15 -5.21
CA VAL A 44 7.09 -0.05 -6.44
C VAL A 44 6.23 1.23 -6.42
N GLY A 45 5.58 1.52 -5.30
CA GLY A 45 4.81 2.74 -5.10
C GLY A 45 5.67 4.01 -5.28
N MET A 46 6.93 3.99 -4.85
CA MET A 46 7.86 5.12 -5.03
C MET A 46 8.15 5.37 -6.51
N LEU A 47 8.35 4.31 -7.30
CA LEU A 47 8.59 4.41 -8.74
C LEU A 47 7.38 4.99 -9.48
N VAL A 48 6.16 4.56 -9.10
CA VAL A 48 4.92 4.95 -9.78
C VAL A 48 4.43 6.32 -9.34
N SER A 49 4.47 6.61 -8.03
CA SER A 49 4.01 7.88 -7.46
C SER A 49 5.05 8.99 -7.55
N ARG A 50 6.34 8.64 -7.75
CA ARG A 50 7.50 9.54 -7.58
C ARG A 50 7.55 10.21 -6.20
N ARG A 51 6.94 9.58 -5.17
CA ARG A 51 6.96 10.04 -3.78
C ARG A 51 7.78 9.08 -2.93
N ARG A 52 8.47 9.60 -1.92
CA ARG A 52 9.23 8.82 -0.94
C ARG A 52 8.55 8.75 0.44
N SER A 53 7.51 9.56 0.65
CA SER A 53 6.78 9.67 1.90
C SER A 53 5.29 9.92 1.64
N GLY A 54 4.46 9.65 2.65
CA GLY A 54 3.01 9.83 2.60
C GLY A 54 2.27 8.71 1.86
N ALA A 55 0.99 8.92 1.60
CA ALA A 55 0.15 7.90 0.99
C ALA A 55 0.56 7.59 -0.46
N CYS A 56 0.62 6.29 -0.78
CA CYS A 56 0.87 5.78 -2.11
C CYS A 56 -0.24 6.21 -3.08
N SER A 57 0.12 6.82 -4.21
CA SER A 57 -0.86 7.29 -5.21
C SER A 57 -1.58 6.16 -5.94
N ALA A 58 -1.02 4.94 -5.92
CA ALA A 58 -1.64 3.77 -6.52
C ALA A 58 -2.61 3.06 -5.57
N LEU A 59 -2.79 3.53 -4.33
CA LEU A 59 -3.75 2.94 -3.39
C LEU A 59 -5.18 3.33 -3.79
N VAL A 60 -6.06 2.35 -3.95
CA VAL A 60 -7.45 2.54 -4.36
C VAL A 60 -8.36 1.97 -3.28
N TRP A 61 -9.36 2.74 -2.87
CA TRP A 61 -10.46 2.25 -2.03
C TRP A 61 -11.48 1.53 -2.91
N GLU A 62 -11.78 0.26 -2.61
CA GLU A 62 -12.87 -0.49 -3.24
C GLU A 62 -14.06 -0.54 -2.27
N ALA A 63 -15.09 0.25 -2.58
CA ALA A 63 -16.25 0.40 -1.72
C ALA A 63 -17.05 -0.90 -1.55
N ASP A 64 -17.18 -1.68 -2.62
CA ASP A 64 -17.97 -2.92 -2.64
C ASP A 64 -17.43 -3.96 -1.65
N ASP A 65 -16.11 -4.08 -1.57
CA ASP A 65 -15.42 -5.02 -0.67
C ASP A 65 -14.96 -4.38 0.65
N SER A 66 -15.20 -3.07 0.82
CA SER A 66 -14.75 -2.28 1.97
C SER A 66 -13.26 -2.44 2.31
N LEU A 67 -12.40 -2.48 1.29
CA LEU A 67 -10.96 -2.66 1.47
C LEU A 67 -10.15 -1.80 0.52
N TYR A 68 -8.87 -1.65 0.81
CA TYR A 68 -7.92 -1.02 -0.09
C TYR A 68 -7.24 -2.05 -1.01
N ARG A 69 -7.11 -1.70 -2.28
CA ARG A 69 -6.34 -2.45 -3.27
C ARG A 69 -5.18 -1.65 -3.82
N CYS A 70 -4.09 -2.35 -4.12
CA CYS A 70 -2.98 -1.77 -4.87
C CYS A 70 -3.34 -1.72 -6.37
N GLY A 71 -3.48 -0.51 -6.90
CA GLY A 71 -3.72 -0.26 -8.32
C GLY A 71 -2.66 -0.87 -9.23
N MET A 72 -1.40 -0.95 -8.79
CA MET A 72 -0.33 -1.64 -9.53
C MET A 72 -0.49 -3.16 -9.60
N VAL A 73 -1.25 -3.75 -8.69
CA VAL A 73 -1.58 -5.18 -8.72
C VAL A 73 -2.86 -5.44 -9.53
N ARG A 74 -3.83 -4.52 -9.45
CA ARG A 74 -5.13 -4.64 -10.12
C ARG A 74 -5.09 -4.24 -11.59
N ASP A 75 -4.55 -3.07 -11.88
CA ASP A 75 -4.47 -2.49 -13.21
C ASP A 75 -3.20 -1.64 -13.40
N PRO A 76 -2.01 -2.28 -13.46
CA PRO A 76 -0.74 -1.58 -13.63
C PRO A 76 -0.68 -0.73 -14.91
N LEU A 77 -1.36 -1.13 -15.99
CA LEU A 77 -1.31 -0.37 -17.25
C LEU A 77 -1.99 0.97 -17.12
N SER A 78 -3.17 1.03 -16.48
CA SER A 78 -3.83 2.31 -16.20
C SER A 78 -3.01 3.17 -15.25
N GLN A 79 -2.33 2.58 -14.27
CA GLN A 79 -1.45 3.32 -13.36
C GLN A 79 -0.21 3.89 -14.06
N LEU A 80 0.28 3.22 -15.10
CA LEU A 80 1.43 3.65 -15.91
C LEU A 80 1.02 4.53 -17.11
N GLY A 81 -0.28 4.69 -17.37
CA GLY A 81 -0.79 5.44 -18.53
C GLY A 81 -0.59 4.74 -19.88
N TRP A 82 -0.29 3.44 -19.89
CA TRP A 82 -0.05 2.66 -21.11
C TRP A 82 -1.35 2.09 -21.65
N ARG A 83 -1.87 2.69 -22.73
CA ARG A 83 -3.17 2.32 -23.32
C ARG A 83 -3.06 1.23 -24.40
N ASP A 84 -1.91 1.13 -25.07
CA ASP A 84 -1.73 0.29 -26.26
C ASP A 84 -1.00 -1.04 -25.99
N ALA A 85 -0.96 -1.50 -24.73
CA ALA A 85 -0.29 -2.75 -24.40
C ALA A 85 -1.14 -3.98 -24.80
N PRO A 86 -0.50 -5.08 -25.25
CA PRO A 86 -1.18 -6.31 -25.59
C PRO A 86 -2.08 -6.86 -24.48
N ARG A 87 -3.17 -7.53 -24.91
CA ARG A 87 -4.14 -8.16 -24.00
C ARG A 87 -3.44 -9.13 -23.06
N GLY A 88 -3.78 -9.07 -21.78
CA GLY A 88 -3.21 -9.92 -20.74
C GLY A 88 -1.91 -9.41 -20.10
N TRP A 89 -1.27 -8.37 -20.67
CA TRP A 89 -0.05 -7.78 -20.09
C TRP A 89 -0.31 -7.15 -18.73
N SER A 90 -1.47 -6.50 -18.54
CA SER A 90 -1.89 -5.96 -17.22
C SER A 90 -1.91 -7.05 -16.15
N ALA A 91 -2.53 -8.20 -16.44
CA ALA A 91 -2.61 -9.31 -15.50
C ALA A 91 -1.22 -9.92 -15.21
N TRP A 92 -0.35 -10.01 -16.21
CA TRP A 92 1.03 -10.49 -16.02
C TRP A 92 1.86 -9.54 -15.16
N LEU A 93 1.80 -8.23 -15.42
CA LEU A 93 2.46 -7.21 -14.61
C LEU A 93 1.92 -7.21 -13.18
N GLY A 94 0.59 -7.28 -13.00
CA GLY A 94 -0.04 -7.28 -11.68
C GLY A 94 0.41 -8.45 -10.82
N ARG A 95 0.52 -9.66 -11.41
CA ARG A 95 1.11 -10.82 -10.73
C ARG A 95 2.57 -10.61 -10.35
N ARG A 96 3.36 -9.99 -11.24
CA ARG A 96 4.77 -9.70 -10.97
C ARG A 96 4.93 -8.69 -9.84
N MET A 97 4.13 -7.62 -9.86
CA MET A 97 4.10 -6.61 -8.81
C MET A 97 3.68 -7.20 -7.47
N ARG A 98 2.64 -8.05 -7.44
CA ARG A 98 2.22 -8.75 -6.20
C ARG A 98 3.37 -9.52 -5.57
N ARG A 99 4.12 -10.28 -6.37
CA ARG A 99 5.29 -11.05 -5.91
C ARG A 99 6.44 -10.15 -5.47
N TRP A 100 6.66 -9.03 -6.14
CA TRP A 100 7.73 -8.09 -5.77
C TRP A 100 7.49 -7.38 -4.43
N ILE A 101 6.24 -7.09 -4.12
CA ILE A 101 5.87 -6.41 -2.87
C ILE A 101 5.40 -7.39 -1.79
N ALA A 102 5.51 -8.71 -2.03
CA ALA A 102 5.00 -9.78 -1.17
C ALA A 102 3.53 -9.56 -0.73
N ALA A 103 2.71 -8.90 -1.56
CA ALA A 103 1.33 -8.58 -1.19
C ALA A 103 0.51 -9.86 -1.10
N GLY A 104 0.06 -10.17 0.11
CA GLY A 104 -0.70 -11.38 0.42
C GLY A 104 0.14 -12.55 0.91
N GLU A 105 1.47 -12.42 1.00
CA GLU A 105 2.35 -13.45 1.56
C GLU A 105 2.53 -13.26 3.07
N GLY A 106 2.71 -12.02 3.54
CA GLY A 106 2.76 -11.70 4.97
C GLY A 106 2.85 -10.19 5.23
N CYS A 107 2.23 -9.72 6.30
CA CYS A 107 2.36 -8.34 6.76
C CYS A 107 3.71 -8.14 7.43
N ASP A 108 4.56 -7.30 6.84
CA ASP A 108 5.87 -6.88 7.34
C ASP A 108 5.84 -5.51 8.05
N ALA A 109 4.68 -4.85 8.05
CA ALA A 109 4.52 -3.52 8.64
C ALA A 109 4.59 -3.59 10.18
N ASP A 110 5.74 -3.18 10.73
CA ASP A 110 5.99 -3.01 12.16
C ASP A 110 5.49 -1.65 12.65
N VAL A 111 4.18 -1.43 12.49
CA VAL A 111 3.49 -0.22 12.93
C VAL A 111 2.26 -0.59 13.75
N SER A 112 2.07 0.14 14.85
CA SER A 112 0.88 0.05 15.70
C SER A 112 -0.11 1.15 15.30
N VAL A 113 -1.40 0.80 15.21
CA VAL A 113 -2.45 1.73 14.81
C VAL A 113 -3.30 2.08 16.02
N GLU A 114 -3.30 3.36 16.40
CA GLU A 114 -4.22 3.92 17.38
C GLU A 114 -5.32 4.69 16.63
N ARG A 115 -6.59 4.35 16.89
CA ARG A 115 -7.74 5.09 16.36
C ARG A 115 -8.20 6.10 17.41
N PRO A 116 -8.37 7.39 17.07
CA PRO A 116 -9.00 8.32 17.99
C PRO A 116 -10.44 7.85 18.27
N GLY A 117 -10.78 7.76 19.55
CA GLY A 117 -12.10 7.33 20.03
C GLY A 117 -13.18 8.38 19.84
#